data_AF-A0A526VFB4-F1
#
_entry.id   AF-A0A526VFB4-F1
#
_cell.length_a   1.000
_cell.length_b   1.000
_cell.length_c   1.000
_cell.angle_alpha   90.00
_cell.angle_beta   90.00
_cell.angle_gamma   90.00
#
_symmetry.space_group_name_H-M   'P 1'
#
loop_
_entity.id
_entity.type
_entity.pdbx_description
1 polymer ?
#
loop_
_entity_poly.entity_id
_entity_poly.type
_entity_poly.pdbx_seq_one_letter_code
_entity_poly.pdbx_strand_id
1 'polypeptide(L)'
;MISGIGALQFKPSIGGDDAATSLLQGGATPSAGGTIGTSFAEALSQAASKTVNTLQNAEQVSLQALKGDADTRQVVDAVMSAQQALQTAVAIRDKVVSAYLEVSRMGI
;
A
#
# COMPACT_ATOMS: atom_id res chain seq x y z
N MET A 1 -38.62 12.96 -33.41
CA MET A 1 -39.56 12.10 -32.64
C MET A 1 -38.78 10.88 -32.18
N ILE A 2 -38.75 10.67 -30.86
CA ILE A 2 -37.95 9.71 -30.09
C ILE A 2 -38.49 8.26 -30.20
N SER A 3 -37.59 7.28 -30.09
CA SER A 3 -37.76 5.85 -29.69
C SER A 3 -36.94 4.95 -30.62
N GLY A 4 -36.08 4.07 -30.16
CA GLY A 4 -35.73 3.64 -28.82
C GLY A 4 -34.63 2.59 -28.98
N ILE A 5 -33.60 2.71 -28.15
CA ILE A 5 -32.48 1.78 -28.04
C ILE A 5 -33.04 0.46 -27.50
N GLY A 6 -32.93 -0.62 -28.28
CA GLY A 6 -33.52 -1.92 -27.96
C GLY A 6 -32.53 -3.07 -28.16
N ALA A 7 -31.99 -3.55 -27.04
CA ALA A 7 -31.46 -4.89 -26.77
C ALA A 7 -30.42 -5.48 -27.75
N LEU A 8 -29.13 -5.23 -27.46
CA LEU A 8 -28.08 -6.18 -27.85
C LEU A 8 -28.23 -7.46 -27.01
N GLN A 9 -28.86 -8.45 -27.63
CA GLN A 9 -28.94 -9.85 -27.24
C GLN A 9 -27.52 -10.44 -27.09
N PHE A 10 -26.92 -10.34 -25.91
CA PHE A 10 -25.81 -11.22 -25.54
C PHE A 10 -26.41 -12.51 -25.02
N LYS A 11 -26.33 -13.54 -25.85
CA LYS A 11 -26.73 -14.92 -25.57
C LYS A 11 -25.62 -15.64 -24.80
N PRO A 12 -25.74 -15.89 -23.47
CA PRO A 12 -24.89 -16.86 -22.82
C PRO A 12 -25.40 -18.23 -23.23
N SER A 13 -24.56 -19.00 -23.91
CA SER A 13 -24.86 -20.39 -24.22
C SER A 13 -24.45 -21.20 -22.99
N ILE A 14 -25.36 -21.36 -22.03
CA ILE A 14 -25.25 -22.39 -21.00
C ILE A 14 -26.52 -23.23 -21.06
N GLY A 15 -26.34 -24.50 -21.43
CA GLY A 15 -27.40 -25.47 -21.35
C GLY A 15 -27.69 -25.85 -19.90
N GLY A 16 -28.97 -26.05 -19.61
CA GLY A 16 -29.43 -27.00 -18.61
C GLY A 16 -29.47 -26.52 -17.16
N ASP A 17 -30.68 -26.12 -16.76
CA ASP A 17 -31.32 -26.28 -15.44
C ASP A 17 -30.76 -25.53 -14.21
N ASP A 18 -31.67 -25.13 -13.33
CA ASP A 18 -31.45 -24.55 -11.98
C ASP A 18 -31.16 -23.04 -11.86
N ALA A 19 -31.79 -22.18 -12.66
CA ALA A 19 -31.78 -20.73 -12.47
C ALA A 19 -33.13 -20.18 -11.97
N ALA A 20 -33.58 -20.57 -10.77
CA ALA A 20 -34.72 -19.91 -10.11
C ALA A 20 -34.61 -19.71 -8.59
N THR A 21 -33.62 -20.27 -7.90
CA THR A 21 -33.48 -20.11 -6.43
C THR A 21 -32.03 -19.83 -6.05
N SER A 22 -31.46 -18.73 -6.54
CA SER A 22 -30.28 -18.12 -5.92
C SER A 22 -30.29 -16.60 -6.07
N LEU A 23 -31.47 -16.01 -5.90
CA LEU A 23 -31.64 -14.56 -5.74
C LEU A 23 -31.96 -14.19 -4.28
N LEU A 24 -31.86 -15.15 -3.35
CA LEU A 24 -32.19 -14.96 -1.92
C LEU A 24 -31.13 -15.50 -0.94
N GLN A 25 -29.94 -15.95 -1.39
CA GLN A 25 -28.91 -16.45 -0.47
C GLN A 25 -27.65 -15.59 -0.52
N GLY A 26 -27.43 -14.83 0.55
CA GLY A 26 -26.13 -14.29 0.90
C GLY A 26 -26.05 -12.77 0.81
N GLY A 27 -26.54 -12.10 1.85
CA GLY A 27 -26.17 -10.71 2.11
C GLY A 27 -24.66 -10.59 2.18
N ALA A 28 -24.06 -10.00 1.14
CA ALA A 28 -22.71 -9.50 1.21
C ALA A 28 -22.76 -8.18 1.97
N THR A 29 -22.52 -8.26 3.29
CA THR A 29 -22.05 -7.11 4.04
C THR A 29 -20.81 -6.55 3.34
N PRO A 30 -20.66 -5.22 3.21
CA PRO A 30 -19.44 -4.66 2.68
C PRO A 30 -18.32 -4.91 3.70
N SER A 31 -17.57 -6.00 3.52
CA SER A 31 -16.28 -6.19 4.19
C SER A 31 -15.23 -5.28 3.52
N ALA A 32 -15.42 -3.97 3.64
CA ALA A 32 -14.47 -2.97 3.16
C ALA A 32 -13.28 -2.79 4.13
N GLY A 33 -13.36 -3.35 5.34
CA GLY A 33 -12.31 -3.20 6.36
C GLY A 33 -11.08 -4.08 6.15
N GLY A 34 -11.26 -5.31 5.64
CA GLY A 34 -10.16 -6.26 5.46
C GLY A 34 -9.22 -5.89 4.31
N THR A 35 -9.79 -5.52 3.15
CA THR A 35 -9.01 -5.23 1.94
C THR A 35 -8.18 -3.94 2.09
N ILE A 36 -8.74 -2.90 2.71
CA ILE A 36 -8.03 -1.62 2.94
C ILE A 36 -6.91 -1.80 3.97
N GLY A 37 -7.12 -2.62 5.01
CA GLY A 37 -6.10 -2.93 6.02
C GLY A 37 -4.88 -3.63 5.42
N THR A 38 -5.10 -4.59 4.52
CA THR A 38 -4.01 -5.27 3.79
C THR A 38 -3.28 -4.30 2.85
N SER A 39 -4.00 -3.46 2.10
CA SER A 39 -3.37 -2.50 1.19
C SER A 39 -2.52 -1.44 1.91
N PHE A 40 -2.97 -0.96 3.08
CA PHE A 40 -2.18 -0.04 3.89
C PHE A 40 -0.94 -0.71 4.46
N ALA A 41 -1.05 -1.95 4.95
CA ALA A 41 0.08 -2.71 5.45
C ALA A 41 1.14 -2.98 4.37
N GLU A 42 0.71 -3.29 3.14
CA GLU A 42 1.60 -3.46 1.99
C GLU A 42 2.29 -2.14 1.59
N ALA A 43 1.54 -1.04 1.51
CA ALA A 43 2.12 0.28 1.21
C ALA A 43 3.14 0.70 2.28
N LEU A 44 2.84 0.42 3.55
CA LEU A 44 3.74 0.69 4.67
C LEU A 44 4.99 -0.19 4.62
N SER A 45 4.84 -1.47 4.31
CA SER A 45 5.96 -2.40 4.12
C SER A 45 6.89 -1.94 2.99
N GLN A 46 6.33 -1.57 1.83
CA GLN A 46 7.10 -1.01 0.72
C GLN A 46 7.81 0.28 1.10
N ALA A 47 7.13 1.19 1.81
CA ALA A 47 7.74 2.43 2.28
C ALA A 47 8.92 2.16 3.24
N ALA A 48 8.77 1.22 4.17
CA ALA A 48 9.83 0.83 5.09
C ALA A 48 11.03 0.21 4.35
N SER A 49 10.79 -0.72 3.42
CA SER A 49 11.83 -1.31 2.58
C SER A 49 12.57 -0.25 1.76
N LYS A 50 11.84 0.73 1.21
CA LYS A 50 12.43 1.84 0.47
C LYS A 50 13.36 2.67 1.36
N THR A 51 12.93 3.03 2.58
CA THR A 51 13.78 3.77 3.52
C THR A 51 15.07 3.01 3.85
N VAL A 52 14.98 1.71 4.11
CA VAL A 52 16.16 0.86 4.38
C VAL A 52 17.11 0.84 3.18
N ASN A 53 16.58 0.72 1.97
CA ASN A 53 17.39 0.75 0.75
C ASN A 53 18.07 2.12 0.55
N THR A 54 17.37 3.22 0.82
CA THR A 54 17.95 4.57 0.73
C THR A 54 19.08 4.76 1.76
N LEU A 55 18.92 4.26 2.98
CA LEU A 55 19.97 4.29 4.00
C LEU A 55 21.20 3.47 3.58
N GLN A 56 21.00 2.23 3.14
CA GLN A 56 22.10 1.39 2.62
C GLN A 56 22.81 2.03 1.43
N ASN A 57 22.07 2.67 0.53
CA ASN A 57 22.66 3.37 -0.59
C ASN A 57 23.56 4.53 -0.13
N ALA A 58 23.10 5.34 0.84
CA ALA A 58 23.89 6.41 1.42
C ALA A 58 25.18 5.88 2.08
N GLU A 59 25.10 4.76 2.79
CA GLU A 59 26.28 4.09 3.36
C GLU A 59 27.25 3.62 2.27
N GLN A 60 26.75 2.97 1.22
CA GLN A 60 27.59 2.51 0.11
C GLN A 60 28.29 3.67 -0.61
N VAL A 61 27.59 4.76 -0.88
CA VAL A 61 28.16 5.96 -1.51
C VAL A 61 29.21 6.59 -0.59
N SER A 62 28.94 6.64 0.71
CA SER A 62 29.90 7.12 1.72
C SER A 62 31.18 6.27 1.74
N LEU A 63 31.05 4.95 1.64
CA LEU A 63 32.20 4.04 1.57
C LEU A 63 33.00 4.20 0.27
N GLN A 64 32.33 4.45 -0.85
CA GLN A 64 32.98 4.72 -2.15
C GLN A 64 33.75 6.05 -2.10
N ALA A 65 33.18 7.09 -1.50
CA ALA A 65 33.88 8.36 -1.32
C ALA A 65 35.11 8.23 -0.43
N LEU A 66 35.04 7.41 0.61
CA LEU A 66 36.20 7.12 1.47
C LEU A 66 37.34 6.41 0.72
N LYS A 67 37.00 5.62 -0.31
CA LYS A 67 37.96 4.97 -1.22
C LYS A 67 38.47 5.90 -2.33
N GLY A 68 37.86 7.08 -2.50
CA GLY A 68 38.17 8.03 -3.57
C GLY A 68 37.36 7.84 -4.86
N ASP A 69 36.42 6.89 -4.87
CA ASP A 69 35.60 6.53 -6.04
C ASP A 69 34.31 7.36 -6.19
N ALA A 70 33.95 8.19 -5.21
CA ALA A 70 32.76 9.05 -5.26
C ALA A 70 33.04 10.47 -4.73
N ASP A 71 32.37 11.46 -5.33
CA ASP A 71 32.53 12.88 -4.97
C ASP A 71 31.81 13.21 -3.65
N THR A 72 32.38 14.13 -2.87
CA THR A 72 31.80 14.55 -1.58
C THR A 72 30.40 15.15 -1.72
N ARG A 73 30.06 15.75 -2.86
CA ARG A 73 28.70 16.22 -3.14
C ARG A 73 27.70 15.08 -3.28
N GLN A 74 28.09 13.96 -3.89
CA GLN A 74 27.23 12.79 -4.04
C GLN A 74 26.95 12.13 -2.68
N VAL A 75 27.93 12.13 -1.79
CA VAL A 75 27.74 11.67 -0.40
C VAL A 75 26.70 12.53 0.31
N VAL A 76 26.84 13.85 0.23
CA VAL A 76 25.92 14.77 0.90
C VAL A 76 24.50 14.62 0.35
N ASP A 77 24.34 14.50 -0.97
CA ASP A 77 23.04 14.26 -1.60
C ASP A 77 22.38 12.96 -1.10
N ALA A 78 23.15 11.86 -1.10
CA ALA A 78 22.66 10.57 -0.64
C ALA A 78 22.29 10.60 0.85
N VAL A 79 23.09 11.26 1.69
CA VAL A 79 22.80 11.42 3.12
C VAL A 79 21.55 12.28 3.36
N MET A 80 21.38 13.37 2.61
CA MET A 80 20.18 14.22 2.73
C MET A 80 18.92 13.47 2.33
N SER A 81 18.98 12.70 1.24
CA SER A 81 17.89 11.82 0.79
C SER A 81 17.54 10.77 1.85
N ALA A 82 18.55 10.13 2.44
CA ALA A 82 18.37 9.17 3.53
C ALA A 82 17.77 9.82 4.78
N GLN A 83 18.19 11.04 5.15
CA GLN A 83 17.66 11.77 6.29
C GLN A 83 16.17 12.11 6.10
N GLN A 84 15.76 12.50 4.90
CA GLN A 84 14.36 12.77 4.59
C GLN A 84 13.49 11.51 4.68
N ALA A 85 13.99 10.38 4.17
CA ALA A 85 13.32 9.09 4.30
C ALA A 85 13.19 8.66 5.77
N LEU A 86 14.25 8.86 6.56
CA LEU A 86 14.28 8.56 7.98
C LEU A 86 13.27 9.39 8.77
N GLN A 87 13.19 10.70 8.53
CA GLN A 87 12.21 11.58 9.19
C GLN A 87 10.77 11.12 8.94
N THR A 88 10.48 10.71 7.71
CA THR A 88 9.17 10.17 7.34
C THR A 88 8.89 8.85 8.06
N ALA A 89 9.87 7.95 8.10
CA ALA A 89 9.74 6.66 8.79
C ALA A 89 9.51 6.84 10.31
N VAL A 90 10.19 7.79 10.95
CA VAL A 90 9.98 8.10 12.37
C VAL A 90 8.58 8.66 12.62
N ALA A 91 8.09 9.58 11.77
CA ALA A 91 6.74 10.09 11.90
C ALA A 91 5.67 8.98 11.79
N ILE A 92 5.87 8.02 10.88
CA ILE A 92 4.99 6.86 10.75
C ILE A 92 5.09 5.96 11.98
N ARG A 93 6.31 5.67 12.47
CA ARG A 93 6.53 4.90 13.71
C ARG A 93 5.75 5.50 14.87
N ASP A 94 5.85 6.82 15.07
CA ASP A 94 5.17 7.49 16.18
C ASP A 94 3.64 7.41 16.05
N LYS A 95 3.10 7.49 14.83
CA LYS A 95 1.65 7.32 14.58
C LYS A 95 1.18 5.90 14.81
N VAL A 96 1.93 4.89 14.38
CA VAL A 96 1.60 3.48 14.61
C VAL A 96 1.63 3.15 16.10
N VAL A 97 2.66 3.62 16.82
CA VAL A 97 2.73 3.46 18.28
C VAL A 97 1.57 4.15 18.97
N SER A 98 1.23 5.38 18.57
CA SER A 98 0.10 6.11 19.15
C SER A 98 -1.24 5.38 18.91
N ALA A 99 -1.47 4.90 17.68
CA ALA A 99 -2.67 4.14 17.35
C ALA A 99 -2.78 2.83 18.16
N TYR A 100 -1.66 2.13 18.37
CA TYR A 100 -1.62 0.94 19.22
C TYR A 100 -1.97 1.25 20.68
N LEU A 101 -1.40 2.34 21.23
CA LEU A 101 -1.67 2.77 22.60
C LEU A 101 -3.11 3.25 22.79
N GLU A 102 -3.73 3.85 21.77
CA GLU A 102 -5.14 4.27 21.78
C GLU A 102 -6.07 3.04 21.83
N VAL A 103 -5.87 2.08 20.92
CA VAL A 103 -6.66 0.84 20.88
C VAL A 103 -6.51 0.05 22.18
N SER A 104 -5.29 -0.03 22.71
CA SER A 104 -5.02 -0.73 23.97
C SER A 104 -5.74 -0.09 25.17
N ARG A 105 -5.95 1.24 25.15
CA ARG A 105 -6.66 1.97 26.20
C ARG A 105 -8.18 1.80 26.15
N MET A 106 -8.72 1.41 25.00
CA MET A 106 -10.15 1.17 24.80
C MET A 106 -10.56 -0.29 25.12
N GLY A 107 -9.59 -1.20 25.19
CA GLY A 107 -9.80 -2.65 25.44
C GLY A 107 -9.68 -3.11 26.89
N ILE A 108 -9.59 -2.19 27.86
CA ILE A 108 -9.66 -2.46 29.30
C ILE A 108 -10.84 -1.72 29.94
#